data_AF-H8KAT4-F1
#
_entry.id   AF-H8KAT4-F1
#
_cell.length_a   1.000
_cell.length_b   1.000
_cell.length_c   1.000
_cell.angle_alpha   90.00
_cell.angle_beta   90.00
_cell.angle_gamma   90.00
#
_symmetry.space_group_name_H-M   'P 1'
#
loop_
_entity.id
_entity.type
_entity.pdbx_description
1 polymer ?
#
loop_
_entity_poly.entity_id
_entity_poly.type
_entity_poly.pdbx_seq_one_letter_code
_entity_poly.pdbx_strand_id
1 'polypeptide(L)' 'MLSNSDSDFIKNLYKSFSIDIVNAPRSINCKSDSRQGANEVLIRNY' A
#
# COMPACT_ATOMS: atom_id res chain seq x y z
N MET A 1 7.28 11.59 -0.90
CA MET A 1 6.53 10.50 -0.24
C MET A 1 5.41 10.07 -1.16
N LEU A 2 5.36 8.79 -1.52
CA LEU A 2 4.42 8.20 -2.47
C LEU A 2 3.74 6.98 -1.84
N SER A 3 2.43 6.82 -2.01
CA SER A 3 1.70 5.64 -1.56
C SER A 3 1.28 4.78 -2.75
N ASN A 4 1.34 3.46 -2.62
CA ASN A 4 0.87 2.54 -3.66
C ASN A 4 0.44 1.19 -3.07
N SER A 5 -0.14 0.30 -3.88
CA SER A 5 -0.54 -1.04 -3.44
C SER A 5 0.66 -1.92 -3.08
N ASP A 6 0.51 -2.73 -2.02
CA ASP A 6 1.50 -3.73 -1.61
C ASP A 6 1.59 -4.86 -2.64
N SER A 7 2.50 -4.71 -3.60
CA SER A 7 2.76 -5.68 -4.65
C SER A 7 4.25 -5.84 -4.87
N ASP A 8 4.68 -7.05 -5.22
CA ASP A 8 6.09 -7.35 -5.44
C ASP A 8 6.68 -6.52 -6.59
N PHE A 9 5.87 -6.19 -7.59
CA PHE A 9 6.27 -5.28 -8.67
C PHE A 9 6.70 -3.92 -8.13
N ILE A 10 5.89 -3.30 -7.28
CA ILE A 10 6.18 -1.98 -6.70
C ILE A 10 7.37 -2.05 -5.74
N LYS A 11 7.46 -3.10 -4.90
CA LYS A 11 8.62 -3.30 -4.02
C LYS A 11 9.93 -3.39 -4.80
N ASN A 12 9.92 -4.13 -5.91
CA ASN A 12 11.09 -4.26 -6.77
C ASN A 12 11.45 -2.96 -7.50
N LEU A 13 10.45 -2.21 -7.97
CA LEU A 13 10.64 -0.93 -8.66
C LEU A 13 11.32 0.10 -7.74
N TYR A 14 10.94 0.13 -6.46
CA TYR A 14 11.43 1.10 -5.48
C TYR A 14 12.38 0.50 -4.44
N LYS A 15 13.04 -0.62 -4.74
CA LYS A 15 13.93 -1.34 -3.78
C LYS A 15 15.05 -0.50 -3.15
N SER A 16 15.45 0.58 -3.83
CA SER A 16 16.52 1.49 -3.36
C SER A 16 15.99 2.62 -2.48
N PHE A 17 14.68 2.69 -2.22
CA PHE A 17 14.03 3.69 -1.39
C PHE A 17 13.58 3.08 -0.07
N SER A 18 13.28 3.94 0.91
CA SER A 18 12.65 3.51 2.15
C SER A 18 11.19 3.15 1.87
N ILE A 19 10.81 1.90 2.17
CA ILE A 19 9.45 1.35 1.96
C ILE A 19 8.88 0.94 3.31
N ASP A 20 7.78 1.58 3.71
CA ASP A 20 6.98 1.21 4.87
C ASP A 20 5.69 0.50 4.40
N ILE A 21 5.30 -0.60 5.04
CA ILE A 21 4.01 -1.26 4.76
C ILE A 21 2.99 -0.78 5.80
N VAL A 22 1.86 -0.28 5.32
CA VAL A 22 0.75 0.18 6.15
C VAL A 22 -0.54 -0.55 5.78
N ASN A 23 -1.32 -0.92 6.79
CA ASN A 23 -2.66 -1.44 6.55
C ASN A 23 -3.61 -0.25 6.35
N ALA A 24 -4.10 -0.06 5.13
CA ALA A 24 -4.99 1.02 4.75
C ALA A 24 -6.36 0.43 4.36
N PRO A 25 -7.24 0.14 5.35
CA PRO A 25 -8.58 -0.33 5.06
C PRO A 25 -9.35 0.77 4.31
N ARG A 26 -9.83 0.44 3.10
CA ARG A 26 -10.60 1.38 2.28
C ARG A 26 -12.09 1.09 2.42
N SER A 27 -12.84 2.01 3.03
CA SER A 27 -14.30 1.91 3.21
C SER A 27 -15.08 2.28 1.94
N ILE A 28 -14.80 1.60 0.82
CA ILE A 28 -15.31 1.99 -0.52
C ILE A 28 -16.43 1.10 -1.07
N ASN A 29 -17.00 0.18 -0.29
CA ASN A 29 -18.01 -0.74 -0.82
C ASN A 29 -19.38 -0.57 -0.16
N CYS A 30 -20.44 -0.83 -0.95
CA CYS A 30 -21.83 -0.88 -0.47
C CYS A 30 -22.09 -2.03 0.51
N LYS A 31 -21.21 -3.05 0.51
CA LYS A 31 -21.14 -4.12 1.52
C LYS A 31 -19.87 -3.95 2.34
N SER A 32 -20.02 -3.60 3.62
CA SER A 32 -18.92 -3.42 4.60
C SER A 32 -17.91 -4.56 4.61
N ASP A 33 -18.36 -5.78 4.30
CA ASP A 33 -17.59 -6.99 4.55
C ASP A 33 -16.74 -7.44 3.35
N SER A 34 -16.90 -6.78 2.20
CA SER A 34 -16.33 -7.24 0.94
C SER A 34 -14.97 -6.63 0.57
N ARG A 35 -14.51 -5.63 1.35
CA ARG A 35 -13.19 -5.01 1.18
C ARG A 35 -12.57 -4.76 2.55
N GLN A 36 -11.93 -5.80 3.09
CA GLN A 36 -11.24 -5.73 4.37
C GLN A 36 -9.73 -5.65 4.12
N GLY A 37 -9.10 -4.62 4.70
CA GLY A 37 -7.64 -4.50 4.83
C GLY A 37 -6.85 -4.62 3.53
N ALA A 38 -6.66 -3.51 2.80
CA ALA A 38 -5.67 -3.47 1.75
C ALA A 38 -4.33 -3.03 2.36
N ASN A 39 -3.29 -3.84 2.19
CA ASN A 39 -1.94 -3.40 2.49
C ASN A 39 -1.48 -2.43 1.40
N GLU A 40 -0.90 -1.32 1.81
CA GLU A 40 -0.28 -0.33 0.94
C GLU A 40 1.16 -0.07 1.37
N VAL A 41 1.99 0.28 0.39
CA VAL A 41 3.37 0.67 0.59
C VAL A 41 3.51 2.19 0.56
N LEU A 42 4.33 2.72 1.46
CA LEU A 42 4.73 4.10 1.55
C LEU A 42 6.20 4.21 1.19
N ILE A 43 6.49 4.90 0.10
CA ILE A 43 7.83 5.07 -0.46
C ILE A 43 8.34 6.48 -0.11
N ARG A 44 9.51 6.54 0.51
CA ARG A 44 10.16 7.75 1.04
C ARG A 44 11.60 7.86 0.54
N ASN A 45 12.03 9.08 0.25
CA ASN A 45 13.29 9.39 -0.45
C ASN A 45 14.19 10.37 0.32
N TYR A 46 14.19 10.27 1.64
CA TYR A 46 15.00 11.09 2.54
C TYR A 46 15.94 10.21 3.37
#